data_AF-A0A969D1A6-F1
#
_entry.id   AF-A0A969D1A6-F1
#
_cell.length_a   1.000
_cell.length_b   1.000
_cell.length_c   1.000
_cell.angle_alpha   90.00
_cell.angle_beta   90.00
_cell.angle_gamma   90.00
#
_symmetry.space_group_name_H-M   'P 1'
#
loop_
_entity.id
_entity.type
_entity.pdbx_description
1 polymer ?
#
loop_
_entity_poly.entity_id
_entity_poly.type
_entity_poly.pdbx_seq_one_letter_code
_entity_poly.pdbx_strand_id
1 'polypeptide(L)'
;MLIDYGITTRLLSKLGQRYPHYQKLLESQGDALAPELISGNFRSDTDLYAVGKTLLQALEHQIPATEQDFADLFGETTQIFAKMCQTDPEARYPSIYDACRAVRNHWHKLWKAELSLKNSQNRDLAEPALASSGGMEL
;
A
#
# COMPACT_ATOMS: atom_id res chain seq x y z
N MET A 1 -12.81 11.41 1.71
CA MET A 1 -12.76 12.85 2.01
C MET A 1 -11.45 13.12 2.72
N LEU A 2 -10.57 13.97 2.19
CA LEU A 2 -9.38 14.41 2.91
C LEU A 2 -9.82 15.48 3.92
N ILE A 3 -9.47 15.32 5.19
CA ILE A 3 -9.84 16.25 6.26
C ILE A 3 -8.54 16.81 6.86
N ASP A 4 -8.56 18.08 7.28
CA ASP A 4 -7.48 18.75 8.03
C ASP A 4 -6.16 19.07 7.27
N TYR A 5 -5.97 18.64 6.02
CA TYR A 5 -4.82 19.01 5.13
C TYR A 5 -3.42 18.97 5.80
N GLY A 6 -3.24 18.21 6.88
CA GLY A 6 -2.02 18.21 7.69
C GLY A 6 -1.71 19.54 8.41
N ILE A 7 -2.67 20.47 8.49
CA ILE A 7 -2.48 21.79 9.12
C ILE A 7 -2.21 21.63 10.60
N THR A 8 -3.03 20.84 11.32
CA THR A 8 -2.85 20.60 12.75
C THR A 8 -1.45 20.06 13.06
N THR A 9 -0.99 19.05 12.33
CA THR A 9 0.35 18.46 12.51
C THR A 9 1.48 19.47 12.25
N ARG A 10 1.35 20.28 11.19
CA ARG A 10 2.30 21.37 10.88
C ARG A 10 2.36 22.43 11.97
N LEU A 11 1.21 22.79 12.50
CA LEU A 11 1.08 23.82 13.52
C LEU A 11 1.64 23.31 14.86
N LEU A 12 1.32 22.08 15.25
CA LEU A 12 1.85 21.43 16.45
C LEU A 12 3.36 21.23 16.39
N SER A 13 3.90 20.81 15.25
CA SER A 13 5.35 20.64 15.06
C SER A 13 6.11 21.97 15.23
N LYS A 14 5.62 23.05 14.63
CA LYS A 14 6.21 24.39 14.82
C LYS A 14 6.06 24.91 16.25
N LEU A 15 4.90 24.70 16.88
CA LEU A 15 4.68 25.14 18.26
C LEU A 15 5.49 24.31 19.25
N GLY A 16 5.68 23.01 19.01
CA GLY A 16 6.45 22.08 19.84
C GLY A 16 7.91 22.50 20.02
N GLN A 17 8.51 23.12 18.99
CA GLN A 17 9.87 23.68 19.06
C GLN A 17 10.02 24.76 20.14
N ARG A 18 8.95 25.49 20.47
CA ARG A 18 8.98 26.61 21.44
C ARG A 18 8.27 26.29 22.75
N TYR A 19 7.36 25.32 22.73
CA TYR A 19 6.43 25.05 23.82
C TYR A 19 6.31 23.53 24.07
N PRO A 20 6.89 23.02 25.17
CA PRO A 20 6.97 21.58 25.44
C PRO A 20 5.62 20.85 25.53
N HIS A 21 4.52 21.54 25.83
CA HIS A 21 3.19 20.92 25.90
C HIS A 21 2.62 20.54 24.53
N TYR A 22 2.93 21.32 23.47
CA TYR A 22 2.53 20.96 22.11
C TYR A 22 3.38 19.83 21.53
N GLN A 23 4.63 19.72 21.97
CA GLN A 23 5.50 18.60 21.63
C GLN A 23 4.93 17.27 22.12
N LYS A 24 4.45 17.21 23.38
CA LYS A 24 3.75 16.04 23.92
C LYS A 24 2.48 15.68 23.14
N LEU A 25 1.75 16.70 22.66
CA LEU A 25 0.54 16.49 21.88
C LEU A 25 0.86 15.95 20.47
N LEU A 26 1.97 16.40 19.86
CA LEU A 26 2.48 15.86 18.61
C LEU A 26 2.90 14.40 18.79
N GLU A 27 3.70 14.10 19.83
CA GLU A 27 4.14 12.73 20.16
C GLU A 27 2.97 11.79 20.46
N SER A 28 1.87 12.32 21.02
CA SER A 28 0.65 11.53 21.28
C SER A 28 -0.08 11.06 20.01
N GLN A 29 0.22 11.63 18.84
CA GLN A 29 -0.29 11.11 17.56
C GLN A 29 0.40 9.81 17.11
N GLY A 30 1.46 9.40 17.81
CA GLY A 30 2.09 8.08 17.67
C GLY A 30 2.78 7.84 16.33
N ASP A 31 2.91 6.57 15.97
CA ASP A 31 3.66 6.07 14.80
C ASP A 31 3.12 6.51 13.44
N ALA A 32 2.01 7.26 13.40
CA ALA A 32 1.46 7.82 12.17
C ALA A 32 2.29 9.01 11.64
N LEU A 33 3.13 9.61 12.49
CA LEU A 33 3.96 10.76 12.15
C LEU A 33 5.33 10.34 11.62
N ALA A 34 5.78 11.04 10.58
CA ALA A 34 7.14 10.88 10.10
C ALA A 34 8.15 11.41 11.14
N PRO A 35 9.27 10.71 11.38
CA PRO A 35 10.25 11.09 12.41
C PRO A 35 10.78 12.51 12.27
N GLU A 36 10.94 13.00 11.05
CA GLU A 36 11.45 14.35 10.76
C GLU A 36 10.50 15.47 11.22
N LEU A 37 9.23 15.16 11.49
CA LEU A 37 8.26 16.12 12.02
C LEU A 37 8.57 16.54 13.45
N ILE A 38 9.26 15.68 14.21
CA ILE A 38 9.67 15.95 15.59
C ILE A 38 10.70 17.08 15.63
N SER A 39 11.59 17.13 14.63
CA SER A 39 12.59 18.21 14.49
C SER A 39 12.02 19.45 13.77
N GLY A 40 10.77 19.41 13.33
CA GLY A 40 10.11 20.47 12.57
C GLY A 40 10.59 20.63 11.14
N ASN A 41 11.23 19.59 10.59
CA ASN A 41 11.62 19.57 9.19
C ASN A 41 10.46 19.04 8.34
N PHE A 42 9.88 19.90 7.50
CA PHE A 42 8.81 19.54 6.58
C PHE A 42 9.35 19.46 5.17
N ARG A 43 9.20 18.28 4.57
CA ARG A 43 9.47 18.04 3.15
C ARG A 43 8.17 17.65 2.45
N SER A 44 8.15 17.76 1.13
CA SER A 44 7.00 17.33 0.32
C SER A 44 6.78 15.82 0.34
N ASP A 45 7.80 15.03 0.65
CA ASP A 45 7.77 13.58 0.79
C ASP A 45 7.43 13.11 2.21
N THR A 46 7.29 14.02 3.17
CA THR A 46 6.90 13.70 4.56
C THR A 46 5.51 13.07 4.62
N ASP A 47 4.58 13.53 3.79
CA ASP A 47 3.22 12.99 3.72
C ASP A 47 3.20 11.53 3.24
N LEU A 48 4.23 11.08 2.50
CA LEU A 48 4.35 9.68 2.06
C LEU A 48 4.49 8.71 3.22
N TYR A 49 5.11 9.13 4.31
CA TYR A 49 5.28 8.27 5.48
C TYR A 49 3.93 7.89 6.08
N ALA A 50 3.08 8.89 6.32
CA ALA A 50 1.74 8.68 6.85
C ALA A 50 0.89 7.83 5.89
N VAL A 51 0.94 8.12 4.59
CA VAL A 51 0.24 7.33 3.56
C VAL A 51 0.70 5.87 3.58
N GLY A 52 2.00 5.61 3.61
CA GLY A 52 2.56 4.25 3.66
C GLY A 52 2.10 3.47 4.89
N LYS A 53 2.14 4.10 6.08
CA LYS A 53 1.67 3.50 7.33
C LYS A 53 0.18 3.15 7.28
N THR A 54 -0.65 4.07 6.80
CA THR A 54 -2.10 3.82 6.66
C THR A 54 -2.38 2.67 5.68
N LEU A 55 -1.66 2.61 4.56
CA LEU A 55 -1.84 1.54 3.58
C LEU A 55 -1.36 0.18 4.09
N LEU A 56 -0.26 0.13 4.84
CA LEU A 56 0.21 -1.11 5.49
C LEU A 56 -0.80 -1.62 6.52
N GLN A 57 -1.32 -0.73 7.39
CA GLN A 57 -2.36 -1.09 8.35
C GLN A 57 -3.61 -1.66 7.65
N ALA A 58 -4.00 -1.06 6.52
CA ALA A 58 -5.13 -1.56 5.74
C ALA A 58 -4.88 -2.97 5.16
N LEU A 59 -3.64 -3.32 4.82
CA LEU A 59 -3.29 -4.67 4.34
C LEU A 59 -3.33 -5.72 5.45
N GLU A 60 -2.81 -5.40 6.65
CA GLU A 60 -2.77 -6.32 7.80
C GLU A 60 -4.18 -6.81 8.20
N HIS A 61 -5.20 -5.99 7.95
CA HIS A 61 -6.58 -6.33 8.24
C HIS A 61 -7.28 -7.22 7.19
N GLN A 62 -6.63 -7.56 6.07
CA GLN A 62 -7.34 -8.12 4.91
C GLN A 62 -7.02 -9.57 4.48
N ILE A 63 -6.07 -10.33 5.07
CA ILE A 63 -5.58 -11.52 4.33
C ILE A 63 -5.34 -12.80 5.16
N PRO A 64 -6.06 -13.89 4.83
CA PRO A 64 -5.51 -15.23 4.69
C PRO A 64 -5.19 -15.51 3.20
N ALA A 65 -3.91 -15.57 2.82
CA ALA A 65 -3.51 -15.88 1.44
C ALA A 65 -3.43 -17.42 1.30
N THR A 66 -4.35 -18.01 0.52
CA THR A 66 -4.41 -19.47 0.32
C THR A 66 -3.64 -19.94 -0.92
N GLU A 67 -3.18 -19.01 -1.78
CA GLU A 67 -2.44 -19.28 -3.02
C GLU A 67 -1.08 -18.58 -3.03
N GLN A 68 -0.03 -19.30 -3.43
CA GLN A 68 1.37 -18.86 -3.38
C GLN A 68 1.66 -17.63 -4.27
N ASP A 69 1.10 -17.59 -5.48
CA ASP A 69 1.30 -16.47 -6.42
C ASP A 69 0.69 -15.15 -5.88
N PHE A 70 -0.44 -15.26 -5.20
CA PHE A 70 -1.04 -14.11 -4.52
C PHE A 70 -0.20 -13.67 -3.32
N ALA A 71 0.35 -14.62 -2.55
CA ALA A 71 1.24 -14.30 -1.42
C ALA A 71 2.47 -13.49 -1.86
N ASP A 72 3.09 -13.85 -2.99
CA ASP A 72 4.24 -13.13 -3.55
C ASP A 72 3.87 -11.71 -4.01
N LEU A 73 2.70 -11.56 -4.65
CA LEU A 73 2.19 -10.25 -5.06
C LEU A 73 1.77 -9.38 -3.86
N PHE A 74 1.21 -9.96 -2.80
CA PHE A 74 0.98 -9.26 -1.54
C PHE A 74 2.29 -8.84 -0.87
N GLY A 75 3.35 -9.66 -0.98
CA GLY A 75 4.70 -9.32 -0.57
C GLY A 75 5.23 -8.09 -1.30
N GLU A 76 5.09 -8.02 -2.63
CA GLU A 76 5.43 -6.84 -3.43
C GLU A 76 4.61 -5.60 -3.01
N THR A 77 3.30 -5.74 -2.77
CA THR A 77 2.45 -4.62 -2.29
C THR A 77 2.96 -4.09 -0.96
N THR A 78 3.27 -4.99 -0.03
CA THR A 78 3.81 -4.67 1.30
C THR A 78 5.14 -3.92 1.17
N GLN A 79 6.03 -4.36 0.28
CA GLN A 79 7.31 -3.67 0.04
C GLN A 79 7.12 -2.27 -0.52
N ILE A 80 6.15 -2.06 -1.42
CA ILE A 80 5.85 -0.73 -1.97
C ILE A 80 5.41 0.22 -0.86
N PHE A 81 4.50 -0.20 0.00
CA PHE A 81 4.02 0.64 1.10
C PHE A 81 5.08 0.83 2.19
N ALA A 82 5.86 -0.21 2.51
CA ALA A 82 6.99 -0.13 3.41
C ALA A 82 8.08 0.85 2.92
N LYS A 83 8.28 0.96 1.61
CA LYS A 83 9.18 1.95 1.03
C LYS A 83 8.66 3.39 1.21
N MET A 84 7.34 3.61 1.19
CA MET A 84 6.76 4.94 1.42
C MET A 84 6.99 5.42 2.87
N CYS A 85 7.05 4.51 3.84
CA CYS A 85 7.20 4.82 5.26
C CYS A 85 8.56 4.43 5.85
N GLN A 86 9.65 4.55 5.08
CA GLN A 86 11.00 4.42 5.64
C GLN A 86 11.28 5.54 6.64
N THR A 87 11.95 5.23 7.75
CA THR A 87 12.37 6.24 8.74
C THR A 87 13.28 7.29 8.11
N ASP A 88 14.22 6.84 7.27
CA ASP A 88 15.08 7.70 6.47
C ASP A 88 14.30 8.28 5.27
N PRO A 89 14.11 9.60 5.17
CA PRO A 89 13.43 10.22 4.03
C PRO A 89 14.11 9.94 2.69
N GLU A 90 15.44 9.81 2.65
CA GLU A 90 16.18 9.54 1.41
C GLU A 90 15.96 8.12 0.88
N ALA A 91 15.54 7.19 1.74
CA ALA A 91 15.19 5.83 1.37
C ALA A 91 13.74 5.71 0.81
N ARG A 92 12.93 6.77 0.93
CA ARG A 92 11.54 6.79 0.43
C ARG A 92 11.50 6.98 -1.08
N TYR A 93 10.28 7.02 -1.62
CA TYR A 93 10.10 7.51 -3.00
C TYR A 93 10.41 9.02 -3.05
N PRO A 94 11.14 9.50 -4.07
CA PRO A 94 11.50 10.91 -4.20
C PRO A 94 10.30 11.85 -4.30
N SER A 95 9.16 11.32 -4.76
CA SER A 95 7.93 12.08 -4.91
C SER A 95 6.70 11.18 -4.77
N ILE A 96 5.55 11.82 -4.52
CA ILE A 96 4.25 11.15 -4.58
C ILE A 96 3.96 10.57 -5.96
N TYR A 97 4.47 11.19 -7.02
CA TYR A 97 4.30 10.69 -8.37
C TYR A 97 4.99 9.33 -8.56
N ASP A 98 6.21 9.18 -8.04
CA ASP A 98 6.96 7.93 -8.11
C ASP A 98 6.32 6.83 -7.27
N ALA A 99 5.83 7.18 -6.08
CA ALA A 99 5.05 6.29 -5.23
C ALA A 99 3.78 5.80 -5.95
N CYS A 100 2.99 6.72 -6.53
CA CYS A 100 1.80 6.37 -7.31
C CYS A 100 2.12 5.56 -8.56
N ARG A 101 3.27 5.78 -9.20
CA ARG A 101 3.73 4.99 -10.34
C ARG A 101 4.03 3.55 -9.93
N ALA A 102 4.72 3.34 -8.81
CA ALA A 102 5.00 2.01 -8.28
C ALA A 102 3.70 1.24 -7.98
N VAL A 103 2.75 1.89 -7.30
CA VAL A 103 1.43 1.31 -7.00
C VAL A 103 0.68 0.94 -8.28
N ARG A 104 0.57 1.85 -9.26
CA ARG A 104 -0.12 1.55 -10.53
C ARG A 104 0.52 0.40 -11.30
N ASN A 105 1.85 0.36 -11.36
CA ASN A 105 2.56 -0.71 -12.04
C ASN A 105 2.29 -2.07 -11.38
N HIS A 106 2.29 -2.11 -10.04
CA HIS A 106 2.01 -3.33 -9.31
C HIS A 106 0.53 -3.73 -9.41
N TRP A 107 -0.40 -2.78 -9.35
CA TRP A 107 -1.83 -3.03 -9.58
C TRP A 107 -2.10 -3.63 -10.96
N HIS A 108 -1.40 -3.16 -12.01
CA HIS A 108 -1.51 -3.79 -13.33
C HIS A 108 -0.99 -5.24 -13.35
N LYS A 109 0.00 -5.60 -12.53
CA LYS A 109 0.44 -7.00 -12.40
C LYS A 109 -0.62 -7.85 -11.72
N LEU A 110 -1.17 -7.39 -10.59
CA LEU A 110 -2.25 -8.04 -9.85
C LEU A 110 -3.44 -8.31 -10.78
N TRP A 111 -3.88 -7.29 -11.51
CA TRP A 111 -4.99 -7.40 -12.45
C TRP A 111 -4.72 -8.45 -13.55
N LYS A 112 -3.50 -8.47 -14.11
CA LYS A 112 -3.13 -9.46 -15.13
C LYS A 112 -3.09 -10.88 -14.56
N ALA A 113 -2.58 -11.06 -13.35
CA ALA A 113 -2.55 -12.35 -12.67
C ALA A 113 -3.98 -12.86 -12.42
N GLU A 114 -4.86 -12.00 -11.90
CA GLU A 114 -6.27 -12.33 -11.66
C GLU A 114 -7.00 -12.73 -12.96
N LEU A 115 -6.80 -11.98 -14.04
CA LEU A 115 -7.36 -12.32 -15.35
C LEU A 115 -6.83 -13.65 -15.89
N SER A 116 -5.54 -13.93 -15.71
CA SER A 116 -4.93 -15.20 -16.11
C SER A 116 -5.55 -16.37 -15.35
N LEU A 117 -5.73 -16.24 -14.03
CA LEU A 117 -6.37 -17.27 -13.21
C LEU A 117 -7.80 -17.56 -13.67
N LYS A 118 -8.61 -16.51 -13.85
CA LYS A 118 -10.01 -16.65 -14.33
C LYS A 118 -10.09 -17.32 -15.71
N ASN A 119 -9.15 -17.00 -16.60
CA ASN A 119 -9.12 -17.61 -17.93
C ASN A 119 -8.73 -19.09 -17.89
N SER A 120 -7.80 -19.49 -17.02
CA SER A 120 -7.45 -20.91 -16.84
C SER A 120 -8.62 -21.70 -16.26
N GLN A 121 -9.27 -21.18 -15.20
CA GLN A 121 -10.45 -21.81 -14.61
C GLN A 121 -11.60 -21.98 -15.62
N ASN A 122 -11.82 -20.99 -16.49
CA ASN A 122 -12.83 -21.09 -17.56
C ASN A 122 -12.47 -22.10 -18.66
N ARG A 123 -11.18 -22.35 -18.91
CA ARG A 123 -10.74 -23.39 -19.86
C ARG A 123 -10.93 -24.79 -19.29
N ASP A 124 -10.56 -25.01 -18.03
CA ASP A 124 -10.73 -26.30 -17.36
C ASP A 124 -12.21 -26.71 -17.22
N LEU A 125 -13.12 -25.73 -17.12
CA LEU A 125 -14.57 -25.96 -17.12
C LEU A 125 -15.17 -26.23 -18.52
N ALA A 126 -14.47 -25.89 -19.60
CA ALA A 126 -14.96 -26.05 -20.97
C ALA A 126 -14.56 -27.40 -21.63
N GLU A 127 -13.49 -28.05 -21.16
CA GLU A 127 -13.02 -29.33 -21.71
C GLU A 127 -13.86 -30.59 -21.40
N PRO A 128 -14.65 -30.73 -20.30
CA PRO A 128 -15.40 -31.96 -20.08
C PRO A 128 -16.65 -32.12 -20.99
N ALA A 129 -17.06 -31.08 -21.74
CA ALA A 129 -18.29 -31.11 -22.54
C ALA A 129 -18.13 -31.67 -23.96
N LEU A 130 -16.91 -31.78 -24.50
CA LEU A 130 -16.66 -32.23 -25.88
C LEU A 130 -16.19 -33.69 -25.99
N ALA A 131 -15.88 -34.35 -24.88
CA ALA A 131 -15.35 -35.72 -24.88
C ALA A 131 -16.43 -36.84 -24.78
N SER A 132 -17.73 -36.50 -24.64
CA SER A 132 -18.80 -37.52 -24.45
C SER A 132 -19.72 -37.76 -25.67
N SER A 133 -19.48 -37.12 -26.81
CA SER A 133 -20.36 -37.21 -28.00
C SER A 133 -19.71 -37.88 -29.22
N GLY A 134 -18.95 -38.96 -29.03
CA GLY A 134 -18.38 -39.71 -30.15
C GLY A 134 -18.19 -41.18 -29.82
N GLY A 135 -19.23 -42.00 -30.00
CA GLY A 135 -19.10 -43.44 -29.81
C GLY A 135 -20.41 -44.23 -29.80
N MET A 136 -21.24 -44.10 -30.84
CA MET A 136 -22.21 -45.14 -31.19
C MET A 136 -22.45 -45.06 -32.71
N GLU A 137 -21.60 -45.75 -33.47
CA GLU A 137 -21.97 -46.21 -34.81
C GLU A 137 -22.31 -47.70 -34.71
N LEU A 138 -23.44 -48.04 -35.33
CA LEU A 138 -24.09 -49.36 -35.40
C LEU A 138 -23.35 -50.31 -36.35
#